data_AF-A0AAI8GDD7-F1
#
_entry.id   AF-A0AAI8GDD7-F1
#
_cell.length_a   1.000
_cell.length_b   1.000
_cell.length_c   1.000
_cell.angle_alpha   90.00
_cell.angle_beta   90.00
_cell.angle_gamma   90.00
#
_symmetry.space_group_name_H-M   'P 1'
#
loop_
_entity.id
_entity.type
_entity.pdbx_description
1 polymer ?
#
loop_
_entity_poly.entity_id
_entity_poly.type
_entity_poly.pdbx_seq_one_letter_code
_entity_poly.pdbx_strand_id
1 'polypeptide(L)' 'MSEAVARINENIYVVRDRVVAVVPVTSTVSRRIRASNQIGGKMVNLSYGKECKSIIFMDSGHSLLLAEPALEVRKKIWG' A
#
# COMPACT_ATOMS: atom_id res chain seq x y z
N MET A 1 19.67 -8.27 -12.18
CA MET A 1 18.25 -8.68 -12.16
C MET A 1 17.59 -7.89 -11.05
N SER A 2 16.64 -7.01 -11.36
CA SER A 2 15.90 -6.27 -10.33
C SER A 2 15.10 -7.27 -9.51
N GLU A 3 15.21 -7.24 -8.17
CA GLU A 3 14.39 -8.09 -7.31
C GLU A 3 12.90 -7.82 -7.61
N ALA A 4 12.17 -8.86 -8.02
CA ALA A 4 10.74 -8.76 -8.34
C ALA A 4 9.89 -8.40 -7.11
N VAL A 5 10.44 -8.54 -5.90
CA VAL A 5 9.76 -8.35 -4.62
C VAL A 5 10.45 -7.25 -3.83
N ALA A 6 9.68 -6.25 -3.39
CA ALA A 6 10.11 -5.23 -2.45
C ALA A 6 9.74 -5.64 -1.01
N ARG A 7 10.73 -5.62 -0.11
CA ARG A 7 10.51 -5.72 1.33
C ARG A 7 10.12 -4.36 1.89
N ILE A 8 8.89 -4.22 2.36
CA ILE A 8 8.37 -2.96 2.95
C ILE A 8 8.77 -2.86 4.42
N ASN A 9 8.64 -3.96 5.16
CA ASN A 9 9.12 -4.08 6.55
C ASN A 9 9.51 -5.54 6.84
N GLU A 10 9.66 -5.94 8.10
CA GLU A 10 10.09 -7.30 8.44
C GLU A 10 9.12 -8.40 8.01
N ASN A 11 7.82 -8.09 7.94
CA ASN A 11 6.76 -9.06 7.70
C ASN A 11 5.98 -8.82 6.39
N ILE A 12 6.25 -7.72 5.67
CA ILE A 12 5.49 -7.32 4.49
C ILE A 12 6.41 -7.28 3.27
N TYR A 13 6.04 -8.08 2.28
CA TYR A 13 6.69 -8.16 0.98
C TYR A 13 5.64 -7.93 -0.12
N VAL A 14 5.98 -7.13 -1.12
CA VAL A 14 5.08 -6.81 -2.23
C VAL A 14 5.80 -6.99 -3.56
N VAL A 15 5.10 -7.50 -4.57
CA VAL A 15 5.67 -7.64 -5.93
C VAL A 15 5.68 -6.27 -6.59
N ARG A 16 6.88 -5.75 -6.90
CA ARG A 16 7.08 -4.37 -7.38
C ARG A 16 6.25 -4.06 -8.62
N ASP A 17 6.26 -4.97 -9.59
CA ASP A 17 5.58 -4.80 -10.88
C ASP A 17 4.05 -4.74 -10.76
N ARG A 18 3.49 -5.22 -9.64
CA ARG A 18 2.05 -5.22 -9.40
C ARG A 18 1.59 -3.99 -8.62
N VAL A 19 2.52 -3.14 -8.17
CA VAL A 19 2.22 -1.92 -7.44
C VAL A 19 1.85 -0.82 -8.44
N VAL A 20 0.59 -0.39 -8.40
CA VAL A 20 0.08 0.68 -9.26
C VAL A 20 0.38 2.05 -8.65
N ALA A 21 0.18 2.18 -7.34
CA ALA A 21 0.40 3.45 -6.64
C ALA A 21 0.63 3.23 -5.15
N VAL A 22 1.35 4.18 -4.55
CA VAL A 22 1.53 4.30 -3.10
C VAL A 22 1.10 5.70 -2.71
N VAL A 23 0.12 5.81 -1.81
CA VAL A 23 -0.45 7.11 -1.42
C VAL A 23 -0.48 7.27 0.10
N PRO A 24 -0.34 8.50 0.62
CA PRO A 24 -0.58 8.76 2.03
C PRO A 24 -2.08 8.70 2.35
N VAL A 25 -2.41 8.22 3.56
CA VAL A 25 -3.79 8.07 4.08
C VAL A 25 -4.56 9.41 4.17
N THR A 26 -3.83 10.51 4.22
CA THR A 26 -4.35 11.88 4.33
C THR A 26 -4.77 12.44 2.96
N SER A 27 -4.33 11.84 1.86
CA SER A 27 -4.66 12.34 0.52
C SER A 27 -6.16 12.21 0.23
N THR A 28 -6.74 13.22 -0.42
CA THR A 28 -8.14 13.19 -0.89
C THR A 28 -8.42 11.96 -1.76
N VAL A 29 -7.44 11.55 -2.55
CA VAL A 29 -7.44 10.33 -3.37
C VAL A 29 -7.63 9.09 -2.50
N SER A 30 -6.83 8.95 -1.44
CA SER A 30 -6.97 7.81 -0.51
C SER A 30 -8.34 7.77 0.17
N ARG A 31 -8.93 8.92 0.50
CA ARG A 31 -10.27 8.99 1.10
C ARG A 31 -11.35 8.51 0.13
N ARG A 32 -11.26 8.95 -1.13
CA ARG A 32 -12.20 8.56 -2.20
C ARG A 32 -12.08 7.07 -2.53
N ILE A 33 -10.85 6.55 -2.60
CA ILE A 33 -10.61 5.13 -2.89
C ILE A 33 -11.00 4.25 -1.70
N ARG A 34 -10.78 4.68 -0.45
CA ARG A 34 -11.31 3.95 0.72
C ARG A 34 -12.83 3.84 0.67
N ALA A 35 -13.54 4.93 0.39
CA ALA A 35 -15.00 4.91 0.24
C ALA A 35 -15.46 3.96 -0.88
N SER A 36 -14.74 3.92 -2.00
CA SER A 36 -15.03 3.01 -3.12
C SER A 36 -14.72 1.54 -2.79
N ASN A 37 -13.61 1.27 -2.11
CA ASN A 37 -13.16 -0.09 -1.79
C ASN A 37 -13.88 -0.69 -0.58
N GLN A 38 -14.49 0.14 0.27
CA GLN A 38 -15.41 -0.30 1.32
C GLN A 38 -16.64 -1.02 0.73
N ILE A 39 -17.00 -0.73 -0.53
CA ILE A 39 -18.11 -1.35 -1.24
C ILE A 39 -17.71 -2.70 -1.87
N GLY A 40 -16.42 -2.89 -2.20
CA GLY A 40 -15.92 -4.07 -2.92
C GLY A 40 -15.12 -5.10 -2.09
N GLY A 41 -14.86 -4.82 -0.81
CA GLY A 41 -14.22 -5.78 0.11
C GLY A 41 -12.74 -6.09 -0.10
N LYS A 42 -12.04 -5.44 -1.05
CA LYS A 42 -10.64 -5.78 -1.44
C LYS A 42 -9.56 -5.09 -0.59
N MET A 43 -9.85 -4.76 0.66
CA MET A 43 -8.93 -4.01 1.53
C MET A 43 -8.31 -4.94 2.57
N VAL A 44 -6.98 -4.99 2.63
CA VAL A 44 -6.22 -5.80 3.58
C VAL A 44 -5.50 -4.87 4.54
N ASN A 45 -5.77 -5.02 5.83
CA ASN A 45 -5.10 -4.24 6.86
C ASN A 45 -3.78 -4.92 7.27
N LEU A 46 -2.67 -4.27 6.96
CA LEU A 46 -1.32 -4.69 7.36
C LEU A 46 -0.67 -3.67 8.33
N SER A 47 -1.47 -2.83 8.99
CA SER A 47 -0.97 -1.88 9.99
C SER A 47 -0.72 -2.54 11.35
N TYR A 48 -1.17 -3.79 11.55
CA TYR A 48 -1.00 -4.57 12.78
C TYR A 48 -1.40 -3.79 14.05
N GLY A 49 -2.54 -3.09 14.00
CA GLY A 49 -3.06 -2.29 15.13
C GLY A 49 -2.39 -0.93 15.32
N LYS A 50 -1.35 -0.60 14.53
CA LYS A 50 -0.77 0.74 14.48
C LYS A 50 -1.59 1.66 13.58
N GLU A 51 -1.40 2.96 13.77
CA GLU A 51 -2.01 3.99 12.93
C GLU A 51 -1.61 3.77 11.45
N CYS A 52 -2.61 3.68 10.57
CA CYS A 52 -2.39 3.56 9.14
C CYS A 52 -1.91 4.90 8.58
N LYS A 53 -0.73 4.92 7.93
CA LYS A 53 -0.14 6.13 7.34
C LYS A 53 -0.12 6.12 5.83
N SER A 54 -0.13 4.95 5.20
CA SER A 54 -0.12 4.83 3.74
C SER A 54 -0.94 3.65 3.22
N ILE A 55 -1.22 3.70 1.92
CA ILE A 55 -1.97 2.67 1.21
C ILE A 55 -1.23 2.32 -0.08
N ILE A 56 -1.04 1.03 -0.32
CA ILE A 56 -0.58 0.48 -1.60
C ILE A 56 -1.78 0.02 -2.41
N PHE A 57 -1.85 0.42 -3.67
CA PHE A 57 -2.81 -0.09 -4.64
C PHE A 57 -2.14 -1.11 -5.55
N MET A 58 -2.74 -2.30 -5.63
CA MET A 58 -2.30 -3.36 -6.52
C MET A 58 -3.14 -3.42 -7.79
N ASP A 59 -2.54 -3.91 -8.88
CA ASP A 59 -3.19 -4.18 -10.17
C ASP A 59 -4.43 -5.08 -10.06
N SER A 60 -4.43 -6.03 -9.11
CA SER A 60 -5.54 -6.93 -8.79
C SER A 60 -6.76 -6.23 -8.14
N GLY A 61 -6.64 -4.94 -7.85
CA GLY A 61 -7.66 -4.14 -7.16
C GLY A 61 -7.60 -4.24 -5.63
N HIS A 62 -6.59 -4.91 -5.07
CA HIS A 62 -6.37 -4.95 -3.63
C HIS A 62 -5.74 -3.66 -3.12
N SER A 63 -6.18 -3.22 -1.94
CA SER A 63 -5.60 -2.10 -1.21
C SER A 63 -4.97 -2.58 0.07
N LEU A 64 -3.66 -2.37 0.22
CA LEU A 64 -2.93 -2.77 1.42
C LEU A 64 -2.74 -1.54 2.31
N LEU A 65 -3.25 -1.58 3.54
CA LEU A 65 -3.07 -0.51 4.52
C LEU A 65 -1.78 -0.74 5.30
N LEU A 66 -0.95 0.29 5.42
CA LEU A 66 0.37 0.21 6.03
C LEU A 66 0.54 1.27 7.12
N ALA A 67 1.35 0.94 8.13
CA ALA A 67 1.72 1.87 9.20
C ALA A 67 2.90 2.77 8.79
N GLU A 68 3.61 2.41 7.73
CA GLU A 68 4.78 3.10 7.21
C GLU A 68 4.38 4.37 6.42
N PRO A 69 5.18 5.44 6.46
CA PRO A 69 4.95 6.63 5.63
C PRO A 69 5.05 6.31 4.14
N ALA A 70 4.18 6.91 3.33
CA ALA A 70 4.14 6.64 1.89
C ALA A 70 5.48 6.91 1.18
N LEU A 71 6.23 7.92 1.62
CA LEU A 71 7.54 8.25 1.04
C LEU A 71 8.55 7.11 1.22
N GLU A 72 8.64 6.55 2.43
CA GLU A 72 9.52 5.43 2.74
C GLU A 72 9.11 4.17 1.97
N VAL A 73 7.81 3.90 1.87
CA VAL A 73 7.28 2.77 1.10
C VAL A 73 7.65 2.93 -0.39
N ARG A 74 7.49 4.12 -0.97
CA ARG A 74 7.88 4.40 -2.37
C ARG A 74 9.37 4.18 -2.60
N LYS A 75 10.22 4.63 -1.67
CA LYS A 75 11.66 4.43 -1.75
C LYS A 75 12.05 2.95 -1.71
N LYS A 76 11.35 2.11 -0.93
CA LYS A 76 11.63 0.66 -0.89
C LYS A 76 11.15 -0.07 -2.15
N ILE A 77 10.10 0.42 -2.79
CA ILE A 77 9.52 -0.19 -3.99
C ILE A 77 10.26 0.23 -5.26
N TRP A 78 10.57 1.52 -5.42
CA TRP A 78 11.12 2.07 -6.68
C TRP A 78 12.45 2.82 -6.52
N GLY A 79 12.95 2.99 -5.29
CA GLY A 79 14.31 3.49 -5.03
C GLY A 79 15.30 2.35 -4.98
#